data_AF-A0A7S1KSG1-F1
#
_entry.id   AF-A0A7S1KSG1-F1
#
_cell.length_a   1.000
_cell.length_b   1.000
_cell.length_c   1.000
_cell.angle_alpha   90.00
_cell.angle_beta   90.00
_cell.angle_gamma   90.00
#
_symmetry.space_group_name_H-M   'P 1'
#
loop_
_entity.id
_entity.type
_entity.pdbx_description
1 polymer ?
#
loop_
_entity_poly.entity_id
_entity_poly.type
_entity_poly.pdbx_seq_one_letter_code
_entity_poly.pdbx_strand_id
1 'polypeptide(L)'
;KEVESYGRTMDKFIDSLNDSSNDLVRSIYGFLVLHWSLCLETISKRFEEESSSTGTFTTFRDLASKRFDEALERNVFTWISDELLTFSPLFEEDETLSEFCVHIVSDLAISLIEHMSWKLEAIQEYQTSAIRHQTPLPHARYHRVTEKFMKFVSSIYYTNSQHASHFLYSCYNFLVKDMPQFFQSMSLPSEGVHTYSFVSYIQLLSALSKNADCAREVFRMLKEPLN
;
A
#
# COMPACT_ATOMS: atom_id res chain seq x y z
N LYS A 1 0.96 18.23 22.76
CA LYS A 1 -0.18 18.30 23.69
C LYS A 1 -1.54 18.04 23.01
N GLU A 2 -1.99 18.87 22.05
CA GLU A 2 -3.28 18.63 21.36
C GLU A 2 -3.23 17.42 20.41
N VAL A 3 -2.18 17.29 19.60
CA VAL A 3 -1.97 16.11 18.72
C VAL A 3 -1.92 14.80 19.51
N GLU A 4 -1.26 14.80 20.68
CA GLU A 4 -1.20 13.63 21.58
C GLU A 4 -2.56 13.35 22.25
N SER A 5 -3.40 14.37 22.44
CA SER A 5 -4.76 14.20 22.95
C SER A 5 -5.69 13.64 21.87
N TYR A 6 -5.55 14.12 20.64
CA TYR A 6 -6.29 13.61 19.49
C TYR A 6 -5.88 12.18 19.16
N GLY A 7 -4.57 11.89 19.13
CA GLY A 7 -4.05 10.55 18.93
C GLY A 7 -4.55 9.55 19.96
N ARG A 8 -4.56 9.90 21.25
CA ARG A 8 -5.15 9.05 22.31
C ARG A 8 -6.66 8.84 22.13
N THR A 9 -7.37 9.80 21.54
CA THR A 9 -8.81 9.66 21.28
C THR A 9 -9.06 8.74 20.09
N MET A 10 -8.28 8.89 19.01
CA MET A 10 -8.35 7.97 17.88
C MET A 10 -7.90 6.57 18.24
N ASP A 11 -6.84 6.41 19.03
CA ASP A 11 -6.41 5.10 19.51
C ASP A 11 -7.52 4.42 20.30
N LYS A 12 -8.21 5.12 21.22
CA LYS A 12 -9.36 4.56 21.95
C LYS A 12 -10.54 4.19 21.05
N PHE A 13 -10.83 5.01 20.05
CA PHE A 13 -11.91 4.73 19.09
C PHE A 13 -11.58 3.52 18.22
N ILE A 14 -10.35 3.45 17.71
CA ILE A 14 -9.84 2.34 16.93
C ILE A 14 -9.86 1.07 17.80
N ASP A 15 -9.29 1.11 19.01
CA ASP A 15 -9.24 -0.04 19.92
C ASP A 15 -10.63 -0.55 20.30
N SER A 16 -11.65 0.32 20.43
CA SER A 16 -13.02 -0.12 20.71
C SER A 16 -13.68 -0.90 19.56
N LEU A 17 -13.22 -0.69 18.32
CA LEU A 17 -13.65 -1.47 17.15
C LEU A 17 -12.94 -2.83 17.09
N ASN A 18 -11.77 -2.97 17.72
CA ASN A 18 -10.95 -4.18 17.69
C ASN A 18 -11.60 -5.36 18.42
N ASP A 19 -12.40 -5.09 19.45
CA ASP A 19 -13.09 -6.08 20.27
C ASP A 19 -14.37 -6.63 19.61
N SER A 20 -14.71 -6.16 18.40
CA SER A 20 -15.89 -6.62 17.67
C SER A 20 -15.71 -8.05 17.16
N SER A 21 -16.72 -8.90 17.38
CA SER A 21 -16.80 -10.24 16.79
C SER A 21 -17.25 -10.23 15.33
N ASN A 22 -17.61 -9.06 14.78
CA ASN A 22 -18.08 -8.93 13.40
C ASN A 22 -16.92 -8.73 12.43
N ASP A 23 -16.74 -9.67 11.49
CA ASP A 23 -15.65 -9.66 10.52
C ASP A 23 -15.63 -8.42 9.61
N LEU A 24 -16.79 -7.84 9.28
CA LEU A 24 -16.87 -6.57 8.55
C LEU A 24 -16.29 -5.42 9.38
N VAL A 25 -16.66 -5.34 10.66
CA VAL A 25 -16.14 -4.30 11.57
C VAL A 25 -14.63 -4.44 11.77
N ARG A 26 -14.13 -5.68 11.88
CA ARG A 26 -12.69 -5.96 11.99
C ARG A 26 -11.91 -5.57 10.74
N SER A 27 -12.55 -5.65 9.58
CA SER A 27 -11.93 -5.29 8.30
C SER A 27 -11.94 -3.77 8.07
N ILE A 28 -13.05 -3.10 8.40
CA ILE A 28 -13.14 -1.63 8.46
C ILE A 28 -12.10 -1.07 9.45
N TYR A 29 -11.92 -1.73 10.59
CA TYR A 29 -10.88 -1.40 11.54
C TYR A 29 -9.48 -1.44 10.90
N GLY A 30 -9.13 -2.49 10.16
CA GLY A 30 -7.85 -2.57 9.45
C GLY A 30 -7.62 -1.41 8.48
N PHE A 31 -8.66 -1.00 7.76
CA PHE A 31 -8.66 0.17 6.88
C PHE A 31 -8.43 1.49 7.65
N LEU A 32 -9.16 1.69 8.75
CA LEU A 32 -9.01 2.89 9.59
C LEU A 32 -7.63 2.97 10.24
N VAL A 33 -7.07 1.85 10.68
CA VAL A 33 -5.72 1.76 11.25
C VAL A 33 -4.67 2.13 10.19
N LEU A 34 -4.83 1.66 8.94
CA LEU A 34 -3.95 2.02 7.84
C LEU A 34 -3.99 3.53 7.53
N HIS A 35 -5.19 4.11 7.48
CA HIS A 35 -5.35 5.55 7.33
C HIS A 35 -4.72 6.33 8.49
N TRP A 36 -4.89 5.85 9.72
CA TRP A 36 -4.29 6.48 10.89
C TRP A 36 -2.75 6.42 10.84
N SER A 37 -2.16 5.31 10.38
CA SER A 37 -0.73 5.20 10.11
C SER A 37 -0.25 6.30 9.16
N LEU A 38 -1.00 6.57 8.09
CA LEU A 38 -0.64 7.63 7.14
C LEU A 38 -0.73 9.02 7.76
N CYS A 39 -1.78 9.31 8.52
CA CYS A 39 -1.89 10.58 9.22
C CYS A 39 -0.70 10.81 10.16
N LEU A 40 -0.28 9.79 10.90
CA LEU A 40 0.86 9.86 11.79
C LEU A 40 2.17 10.12 11.05
N GLU A 41 2.38 9.47 9.90
CA GLU A 41 3.57 9.70 9.07
C GLU A 41 3.58 11.10 8.45
N THR A 42 2.44 11.58 7.95
CA THR A 42 2.33 12.93 7.40
C THR A 42 2.59 13.99 8.49
N ILE A 43 2.09 13.76 9.71
CA ILE A 43 2.41 14.59 10.87
C ILE A 43 3.91 14.53 11.15
N SER A 44 4.51 13.33 11.16
CA SER A 44 5.94 13.13 11.39
C SER A 44 6.80 13.92 10.41
N LYS A 45 6.51 13.83 9.10
CA LYS A 45 7.23 14.59 8.06
C LYS A 45 7.13 16.10 8.24
N ARG A 46 5.94 16.63 8.56
CA ARG A 46 5.78 18.06 8.85
C ARG A 46 6.62 18.50 10.05
N PHE A 47 6.68 17.69 11.10
CA PHE A 47 7.56 17.98 12.24
C PHE A 47 9.05 17.92 11.87
N GLU A 48 9.46 17.04 10.95
CA GLU A 48 10.84 17.00 10.42
C GLU A 48 11.21 18.29 9.68
N GLU A 49 10.29 18.80 8.86
CA GLU A 49 10.49 20.02 8.07
C GLU A 49 10.47 21.29 8.93
N GLU A 50 9.62 21.32 9.95
CA GLU A 50 9.40 22.52 10.79
C GLU A 50 10.32 22.59 12.01
N SER A 51 10.92 21.47 12.46
CA SER A 51 11.70 21.43 13.70
C SER A 51 13.09 20.85 13.52
N SER A 52 14.10 21.50 14.12
CA SER A 52 15.44 20.94 14.29
C SER A 52 15.52 19.88 15.41
N SER A 53 14.37 19.45 15.96
CA SER A 53 14.29 18.53 17.09
C SER A 53 14.03 17.10 16.63
N THR A 54 15.05 16.23 16.74
CA THR A 54 15.03 14.84 16.27
C THR A 54 14.12 13.91 17.09
N GLY A 55 13.80 14.23 18.34
CA GLY A 55 13.12 13.29 19.27
C GLY A 55 11.60 13.13 19.07
N THR A 56 10.90 14.16 18.62
CA THR A 56 9.44 14.08 18.36
C THR A 56 9.15 13.35 17.04
N PHE A 57 10.03 13.53 16.05
CA PHE A 57 10.00 12.86 14.76
C PHE A 57 10.04 11.34 14.87
N THR A 58 11.00 10.79 15.63
CA THR A 58 11.14 9.33 15.80
C THR A 58 9.88 8.71 16.41
N THR A 59 9.23 9.42 17.33
CA THR A 59 8.06 8.89 18.05
C THR A 59 6.84 8.70 17.15
N PHE A 60 6.54 9.65 16.26
CA PHE A 60 5.38 9.55 15.37
C PHE A 60 5.60 8.55 14.23
N ARG A 61 6.81 8.52 13.66
CA ARG A 61 7.18 7.53 12.63
C ARG A 61 7.16 6.10 13.17
N ASP A 62 7.65 5.88 14.39
CA ASP A 62 7.59 4.57 15.03
C ASP A 62 6.14 4.13 15.29
N LEU A 63 5.28 5.06 15.71
CA LEU A 63 3.86 4.79 15.89
C LEU A 63 3.15 4.51 14.56
N ALA A 64 3.46 5.25 13.50
CA ALA A 64 2.99 4.99 12.14
C ALA A 64 3.39 3.58 11.70
N SER A 65 4.66 3.21 11.84
CA SER A 65 5.17 1.86 11.55
C SER A 65 4.39 0.75 12.26
N LYS A 66 4.10 0.96 13.55
CA LYS A 66 3.35 -0.01 14.36
C LYS A 66 1.90 -0.15 13.90
N ARG A 67 1.23 0.96 13.61
CA ARG A 67 -0.15 0.95 13.09
C ARG A 67 -0.20 0.33 11.69
N PHE A 68 0.79 0.59 10.85
CA PHE A 68 0.93 -0.09 9.56
C PHE A 68 1.00 -1.61 9.73
N ASP A 69 1.85 -2.10 10.65
CA ASP A 69 1.98 -3.53 10.92
C ASP A 69 0.67 -4.17 11.40
N GLU A 70 -0.08 -3.46 12.26
CA GLU A 70 -1.40 -3.87 12.74
C GLU A 70 -2.43 -3.97 11.61
N ALA A 71 -2.44 -3.01 10.68
CA ALA A 71 -3.29 -3.08 9.50
C ALA A 71 -2.93 -4.28 8.59
N LEU A 72 -1.64 -4.60 8.46
CA LEU A 72 -1.18 -5.78 7.71
C LEU A 72 -1.58 -7.09 8.38
N GLU A 73 -1.54 -7.18 9.71
CA GLU A 73 -2.03 -8.35 10.46
C GLU A 73 -3.52 -8.62 10.21
N ARG A 74 -4.27 -7.58 9.84
CA ARG A 74 -5.68 -7.66 9.42
C ARG A 74 -5.87 -7.93 7.92
N ASN A 75 -4.81 -8.15 7.15
CA ASN A 75 -4.85 -8.35 5.69
C ASN A 75 -5.59 -7.23 4.94
N VAL A 76 -5.43 -5.98 5.38
CA VAL A 76 -6.17 -4.81 4.86
C VAL A 76 -6.16 -4.71 3.32
N PHE A 77 -5.01 -4.93 2.66
CA PHE A 77 -4.92 -4.86 1.20
C PHE A 77 -5.77 -5.92 0.51
N THR A 78 -5.78 -7.15 1.01
CA THR A 78 -6.61 -8.22 0.47
C THR A 78 -8.09 -7.88 0.62
N TRP A 79 -8.49 -7.43 1.81
CA TRP A 79 -9.88 -7.05 2.07
C TRP A 79 -10.35 -5.92 1.15
N ILE A 80 -9.57 -4.85 0.98
CA ILE A 80 -9.93 -3.76 0.06
C ILE A 80 -10.04 -4.28 -1.39
N SER A 81 -9.09 -5.10 -1.83
CA SER A 81 -9.05 -5.62 -3.22
C SER A 81 -10.24 -6.52 -3.53
N ASP A 82 -10.51 -7.46 -2.63
CA ASP A 82 -11.46 -8.55 -2.87
C ASP A 82 -12.86 -8.12 -2.40
N GLU A 83 -13.03 -7.69 -1.16
CA GLU A 83 -14.35 -7.41 -0.59
C GLU A 83 -14.88 -6.02 -0.97
N LEU A 84 -14.06 -4.98 -0.84
CA LEU A 84 -14.54 -3.62 -1.13
C LEU A 84 -14.71 -3.44 -2.64
N LEU A 85 -13.66 -3.67 -3.43
CA LEU A 85 -13.65 -3.31 -4.85
C LEU A 85 -14.31 -4.33 -5.80
N THR A 86 -14.28 -5.62 -5.46
CA THR A 86 -14.76 -6.67 -6.38
C THR A 86 -16.18 -7.14 -6.08
N PHE A 87 -16.62 -7.08 -4.82
CA PHE A 87 -17.87 -7.73 -4.38
C PHE A 87 -18.92 -6.81 -3.77
N SER A 88 -18.68 -5.50 -3.64
CA SER A 88 -19.63 -4.62 -2.95
C SER A 88 -20.90 -4.39 -3.78
N PRO A 89 -22.08 -4.92 -3.37
CA PRO A 89 -23.36 -4.69 -4.06
C PRO A 89 -23.73 -3.19 -4.06
N LEU A 90 -23.16 -2.43 -3.12
CA LEU A 90 -23.32 -0.97 -3.04
C LEU A 90 -22.81 -0.25 -4.30
N PHE A 91 -21.89 -0.87 -5.05
CA PHE A 91 -21.36 -0.30 -6.29
C PHE A 91 -22.19 -0.67 -7.53
N GLU A 92 -23.04 -1.69 -7.45
CA GLU A 92 -23.98 -2.03 -8.53
C GLU A 92 -25.21 -1.12 -8.53
N GLU A 93 -25.59 -0.58 -7.37
CA GLU A 93 -26.80 0.23 -7.20
C GLU A 93 -26.56 1.76 -7.25
N ASP A 94 -25.36 2.24 -6.91
CA ASP A 94 -25.02 3.67 -6.85
C ASP A 94 -23.64 3.96 -7.47
N GLU A 95 -23.66 4.43 -8.73
CA GLU A 95 -22.46 4.80 -9.49
C GLU A 95 -21.67 5.95 -8.83
N THR A 96 -22.35 6.88 -8.15
CA THR A 96 -21.69 8.02 -7.47
C THR A 96 -20.94 7.54 -6.23
N LEU A 97 -21.55 6.65 -5.45
CA LEU A 97 -20.90 6.04 -4.29
C LEU A 97 -19.70 5.17 -4.72
N SER A 98 -19.83 4.44 -5.82
CA SER A 98 -18.73 3.69 -6.42
C SER A 98 -17.56 4.58 -6.80
N GLU A 99 -17.82 5.65 -7.55
CA GLU A 99 -16.78 6.63 -7.94
C GLU A 99 -16.11 7.26 -6.72
N PHE A 100 -16.88 7.66 -5.71
CA PHE A 100 -16.34 8.21 -4.46
C PHE A 100 -15.45 7.23 -3.70
N CYS A 101 -15.87 5.96 -3.57
CA CYS A 101 -15.06 4.94 -2.92
C CYS A 101 -13.75 4.68 -3.67
N VAL A 102 -13.80 4.58 -4.99
CA VAL A 102 -12.61 4.42 -5.86
C VAL A 102 -11.65 5.59 -5.66
N HIS A 103 -12.15 6.82 -5.58
CA HIS A 103 -11.33 7.99 -5.27
C HIS A 103 -10.62 7.85 -3.92
N ILE A 104 -11.34 7.49 -2.86
CA ILE A 104 -10.74 7.29 -1.53
C ILE A 104 -9.63 6.24 -1.56
N VAL A 105 -9.87 5.07 -2.16
CA VAL A 105 -8.84 4.01 -2.18
C VAL A 105 -7.69 4.32 -3.15
N SER A 106 -7.94 5.09 -4.21
CA SER A 106 -6.89 5.61 -5.10
C SER A 106 -5.97 6.58 -4.33
N ASP A 107 -6.55 7.53 -3.61
CA ASP A 107 -5.78 8.49 -2.80
C ASP A 107 -5.01 7.80 -1.67
N LEU A 108 -5.61 6.75 -1.09
CA LEU A 108 -4.91 5.88 -0.15
C LEU A 108 -3.69 5.21 -0.79
N ALA A 109 -3.82 4.62 -1.98
CA ALA A 109 -2.72 3.98 -2.68
C ALA A 109 -1.56 4.94 -2.99
N ILE A 110 -1.88 6.16 -3.45
CA ILE A 110 -0.88 7.21 -3.70
C ILE A 110 -0.22 7.62 -2.38
N SER A 111 -1.01 7.89 -1.33
CA SER A 111 -0.50 8.30 -0.03
C SER A 111 0.42 7.24 0.58
N LEU A 112 0.12 5.95 0.39
CA LEU A 112 0.98 4.85 0.81
C LEU A 112 2.35 4.88 0.14
N ILE A 113 2.40 5.19 -1.15
CA ILE A 113 3.67 5.30 -1.87
C ILE A 113 4.40 6.58 -1.46
N GLU A 114 3.73 7.73 -1.36
CA GLU A 114 4.37 9.00 -1.03
C GLU A 114 4.87 9.09 0.42
N HIS A 115 4.11 8.52 1.35
CA HIS A 115 4.39 8.65 2.78
C HIS A 115 5.04 7.40 3.38
N MET A 116 4.64 6.21 2.94
CA MET A 116 5.05 4.93 3.54
C MET A 116 5.96 4.08 2.65
N SER A 117 6.51 4.61 1.55
CA SER A 117 7.44 3.88 0.66
C SER A 117 8.57 3.22 1.45
N TRP A 118 9.19 3.94 2.38
CA TRP A 118 10.27 3.41 3.23
C TRP A 118 9.89 2.14 4.00
N LYS A 119 8.62 2.01 4.41
CA LYS A 119 8.11 0.84 5.13
C LYS A 119 7.83 -0.31 4.16
N LEU A 120 7.27 -0.01 2.99
CA LEU A 120 7.09 -0.98 1.91
C LEU A 120 8.45 -1.54 1.44
N GLU A 121 9.44 -0.68 1.25
CA GLU A 121 10.84 -1.02 0.93
C GLU A 121 11.46 -1.89 2.02
N ALA A 122 11.35 -1.51 3.30
CA ALA A 122 11.88 -2.31 4.40
C ALA A 122 11.24 -3.71 4.48
N ILE A 123 9.92 -3.81 4.27
CA ILE A 123 9.23 -5.11 4.20
C ILE A 123 9.72 -5.92 3.00
N GLN A 124 9.90 -5.27 1.86
CA GLN A 124 10.38 -5.89 0.64
C GLN A 124 11.83 -6.41 0.77
N GLU A 125 12.72 -5.63 1.37
CA GLU A 125 14.09 -6.05 1.70
C GLU A 125 14.09 -7.25 2.64
N TYR A 126 13.22 -7.21 3.65
CA TYR A 126 13.06 -8.32 4.58
C TYR A 126 12.57 -9.61 3.90
N GLN A 127 11.57 -9.49 3.02
CA GLN A 127 11.08 -10.60 2.21
C GLN A 127 12.17 -11.16 1.29
N THR A 128 12.91 -10.27 0.61
CA THR A 128 14.02 -10.63 -0.27
C THR A 128 15.10 -11.38 0.49
N SER A 129 15.51 -10.86 1.65
CA SER A 129 16.51 -11.47 2.52
C SER A 129 16.07 -12.86 2.98
N ALA A 130 14.83 -13.00 3.42
CA ALA A 130 14.28 -14.29 3.84
C ALA A 130 14.32 -15.34 2.70
N ILE A 131 13.97 -14.92 1.48
CA ILE A 131 14.04 -15.78 0.29
C ILE A 131 15.49 -16.15 -0.02
N ARG A 132 16.40 -15.17 -0.10
CA ARG A 132 17.82 -15.40 -0.43
C ARG A 132 18.50 -16.35 0.54
N HIS A 133 18.16 -16.26 1.83
CA HIS A 133 18.76 -17.07 2.88
C HIS A 133 17.96 -18.36 3.18
N GLN A 134 16.88 -18.64 2.43
CA GLN A 134 15.98 -19.76 2.67
C GLN A 134 15.49 -19.83 4.13
N THR A 135 15.33 -18.68 4.77
CA THR A 135 14.84 -18.59 6.13
C THR A 135 13.32 -18.44 6.10
N PRO A 136 12.59 -19.15 6.97
CA PRO A 136 11.16 -18.94 7.10
C PRO A 136 10.92 -17.50 7.55
N LEU A 137 9.98 -16.81 6.89
CA LEU A 137 9.55 -15.48 7.30
C LEU A 137 9.05 -15.53 8.75
N PRO A 138 9.77 -14.91 9.72
CA PRO A 138 9.39 -14.93 11.13
C PRO A 138 8.05 -14.25 11.41
N HIS A 139 7.68 -13.29 10.56
CA HIS A 139 6.49 -12.48 10.71
C HIS A 139 5.49 -12.83 9.60
N ALA A 140 4.48 -13.65 9.93
CA ALA A 140 3.41 -14.04 9.00
C ALA A 140 2.71 -12.83 8.35
N ARG A 141 2.63 -11.69 9.06
CA ARG A 141 2.08 -10.42 8.56
C ARG A 141 2.83 -9.83 7.37
N TYR A 142 4.12 -10.13 7.22
CA TYR A 142 4.93 -9.70 6.07
C TYR A 142 4.89 -10.69 4.91
N HIS A 143 4.09 -11.75 5.02
CA HIS A 143 3.96 -12.69 3.91
C HIS A 143 3.22 -12.05 2.73
N ARG A 144 3.93 -11.93 1.61
CA ARG A 144 3.44 -11.44 0.32
C ARG A 144 2.80 -10.05 0.34
N VAL A 145 3.29 -9.15 1.19
CA VAL A 145 2.72 -7.79 1.33
C VAL A 145 2.87 -6.98 0.05
N THR A 146 4.05 -7.00 -0.59
CA THR A 146 4.29 -6.29 -1.86
C THR A 146 3.35 -6.77 -2.96
N GLU A 147 3.10 -8.07 -3.04
CA GLU A 147 2.15 -8.67 -3.99
C GLU A 147 0.71 -8.30 -3.67
N LYS A 148 0.31 -8.34 -2.39
CA LYS A 148 -1.02 -7.89 -1.95
C LYS A 148 -1.22 -6.41 -2.26
N PHE A 149 -0.20 -5.58 -2.08
CA PHE A 149 -0.25 -4.16 -2.42
C PHE A 149 -0.38 -3.95 -3.94
N MET A 150 0.43 -4.64 -4.76
CA MET A 150 0.29 -4.58 -6.22
C MET A 150 -1.08 -5.05 -6.69
N LYS A 151 -1.62 -6.12 -6.12
CA LYS A 151 -2.98 -6.61 -6.40
C LYS A 151 -4.03 -5.56 -6.02
N PHE A 152 -3.90 -4.93 -4.86
CA PHE A 152 -4.76 -3.84 -4.41
C PHE A 152 -4.79 -2.68 -5.42
N VAL A 153 -3.63 -2.19 -5.83
CA VAL A 153 -3.55 -1.12 -6.82
C VAL A 153 -4.12 -1.58 -8.18
N SER A 154 -3.84 -2.83 -8.59
CA SER A 154 -4.39 -3.41 -9.80
C SER A 154 -5.92 -3.43 -9.78
N SER A 155 -6.53 -3.83 -8.67
CA SER A 155 -7.98 -3.89 -8.50
C SER A 155 -8.64 -2.52 -8.62
N ILE A 156 -8.00 -1.46 -8.12
CA ILE A 156 -8.53 -0.08 -8.26
C ILE A 156 -8.63 0.29 -9.75
N TYR A 157 -7.53 0.18 -10.49
CA TYR A 157 -7.43 0.74 -11.84
C TYR A 157 -7.89 -0.22 -12.93
N TYR A 158 -8.10 -1.50 -12.63
CA TYR A 158 -8.64 -2.44 -13.60
C TYR A 158 -10.04 -2.02 -14.06
N THR A 159 -10.92 -1.61 -13.15
CA THR A 159 -12.26 -1.12 -13.50
C THR A 159 -12.30 0.40 -13.70
N ASN A 160 -11.36 1.14 -13.11
CA ASN A 160 -11.38 2.62 -13.09
C ASN A 160 -10.18 3.24 -13.82
N SER A 161 -9.89 2.75 -15.03
CA SER A 161 -8.69 3.12 -15.79
C SER A 161 -8.55 4.61 -16.11
N GLN A 162 -9.63 5.38 -16.06
CA GLN A 162 -9.62 6.83 -16.27
C GLN A 162 -8.81 7.59 -15.20
N HIS A 163 -8.69 7.04 -13.98
CA HIS A 163 -7.90 7.64 -12.90
C HIS A 163 -6.46 7.11 -12.84
N ALA A 164 -6.10 6.14 -13.69
CA ALA A 164 -4.78 5.51 -13.68
C ALA A 164 -3.64 6.49 -14.04
N SER A 165 -3.93 7.53 -14.82
CA SER A 165 -2.94 8.54 -15.21
C SER A 165 -2.40 9.32 -14.02
N HIS A 166 -3.29 9.76 -13.12
CA HIS A 166 -2.90 10.46 -11.91
C HIS A 166 -1.98 9.60 -11.04
N PHE A 167 -2.37 8.35 -10.78
CA PHE A 167 -1.53 7.40 -10.05
C PHE A 167 -0.17 7.18 -10.71
N LEU A 168 -0.16 6.96 -12.03
CA LEU A 168 1.05 6.69 -12.78
C LEU A 168 2.04 7.87 -12.73
N TYR A 169 1.55 9.10 -12.77
CA TYR A 169 2.40 10.29 -12.61
C TYR A 169 2.90 10.46 -11.17
N SER A 170 2.02 10.32 -10.17
CA SER A 170 2.40 10.49 -8.75
C SER A 170 3.37 9.41 -8.28
N CYS A 171 3.26 8.21 -8.83
CA CYS A 171 4.03 7.04 -8.41
C CYS A 171 5.08 6.57 -9.43
N TYR A 172 5.45 7.43 -10.39
CA TYR A 172 6.38 7.08 -11.48
C TYR A 172 7.70 6.47 -10.97
N ASN A 173 8.34 7.12 -9.99
CA ASN A 173 9.62 6.63 -9.46
C ASN A 173 9.50 5.24 -8.85
N PHE A 174 8.46 5.00 -8.06
CA PHE A 174 8.18 3.69 -7.48
C PHE A 174 8.00 2.61 -8.56
N LEU A 175 7.20 2.89 -9.59
CA LEU A 175 6.87 1.93 -10.64
C LEU A 175 8.03 1.62 -11.59
N VAL A 176 8.87 2.62 -11.87
CA VAL A 176 9.88 2.57 -12.95
C VAL A 176 11.28 2.35 -12.42
N LYS A 177 11.59 2.87 -11.24
CA LYS A 177 12.91 2.76 -10.63
C LYS A 177 12.95 1.64 -9.60
N ASP A 178 12.06 1.71 -8.61
CA ASP A 178 12.21 0.90 -7.41
C ASP A 178 11.72 -0.55 -7.64
N MET A 179 10.57 -0.72 -8.32
CA MET A 179 10.01 -2.05 -8.62
C MET A 179 10.87 -2.88 -9.59
N PRO A 180 11.45 -2.34 -10.68
CA PRO A 180 12.33 -3.14 -11.53
C PRO A 180 13.68 -3.45 -10.86
N GLN A 181 14.27 -2.52 -10.10
CA GLN A 181 15.48 -2.79 -9.32
C GLN A 181 15.26 -3.92 -8.30
N PHE A 182 14.07 -3.97 -7.71
CA PHE A 182 13.66 -5.09 -6.87
C PHE A 182 13.72 -6.43 -7.61
N PHE A 183 13.12 -6.55 -8.79
CA PHE A 183 13.17 -7.79 -9.58
C PHE A 183 14.60 -8.16 -10.01
N GLN A 184 15.44 -7.18 -10.36
CA GLN A 184 16.85 -7.41 -10.64
C GLN A 184 17.60 -7.93 -9.41
N SER A 185 17.35 -7.35 -8.23
CA SER A 185 17.99 -7.80 -6.99
C SER A 185 17.56 -9.23 -6.61
N MET A 186 16.41 -9.69 -7.10
CA MET A 186 15.86 -11.01 -6.87
C MET A 186 16.27 -12.05 -7.90
N SER A 187 17.13 -11.72 -8.89
CA SER A 187 17.56 -12.63 -9.96
C SER A 187 18.54 -13.73 -9.49
N LEU A 188 18.24 -14.38 -8.37
CA LEU A 188 18.83 -15.65 -7.95
C LEU A 188 17.98 -16.81 -8.48
N PRO A 189 18.60 -17.93 -8.88
CA PRO A 189 17.96 -18.98 -9.67
C PRO A 189 17.14 -19.95 -8.80
N SER A 190 16.18 -19.45 -8.01
CA SER A 190 15.20 -20.30 -7.31
C SER A 190 13.80 -20.10 -7.92
N GLU A 191 13.42 -21.02 -8.81
CA GLU A 191 12.37 -20.93 -9.84
C GLU A 191 10.90 -20.76 -9.38
N GLY A 192 10.60 -20.55 -8.10
CA GLY A 192 9.21 -20.62 -7.59
C GLY A 192 8.63 -19.33 -6.99
N VAL A 193 9.41 -18.60 -6.19
CA VAL A 193 8.88 -17.49 -5.37
C VAL A 193 8.82 -16.18 -6.18
N HIS A 194 9.78 -15.98 -7.09
CA HIS A 194 9.86 -14.78 -7.94
C HIS A 194 8.69 -14.66 -8.94
N THR A 195 8.09 -15.79 -9.31
CA THR A 195 6.97 -15.83 -10.26
C THR A 195 5.76 -15.07 -9.72
N TYR A 196 5.45 -15.17 -8.43
CA TYR A 196 4.26 -14.51 -7.87
C TYR A 196 4.41 -12.98 -7.86
N SER A 197 5.53 -12.47 -7.36
CA SER A 197 5.76 -11.02 -7.31
C SER A 197 5.86 -10.42 -8.72
N PHE A 198 6.51 -11.14 -9.65
CA PHE A 198 6.58 -10.72 -11.04
C PHE A 198 5.20 -10.73 -11.72
N VAL A 199 4.40 -11.79 -11.52
CA VAL A 199 3.03 -11.86 -12.03
C VAL A 199 2.18 -10.71 -11.49
N SER A 200 2.25 -10.41 -10.19
CA SER A 200 1.53 -9.29 -9.59
C SER A 200 1.97 -7.93 -10.16
N TYR A 201 3.26 -7.75 -10.48
CA TYR A 201 3.73 -6.54 -11.14
C TYR A 201 3.23 -6.42 -12.58
N ILE A 202 3.25 -7.51 -13.36
CA ILE A 202 2.68 -7.51 -14.71
C ILE A 202 1.17 -7.24 -14.68
N GLN A 203 0.44 -7.78 -13.69
CA GLN A 203 -0.99 -7.48 -13.48
C GLN A 203 -1.21 -5.99 -13.19
N LEU A 204 -0.36 -5.38 -12.37
CA LEU A 204 -0.41 -3.95 -12.09
C LEU A 204 -0.18 -3.12 -13.35
N LEU A 205 0.88 -3.40 -14.11
CA LEU A 205 1.15 -2.71 -15.37
C LEU A 205 0.01 -2.90 -16.39
N SER A 206 -0.58 -4.09 -16.44
CA SER A 206 -1.75 -4.36 -17.29
C SER A 206 -2.98 -3.58 -16.85
N ALA A 207 -3.22 -3.40 -15.56
CA ALA A 207 -4.33 -2.60 -15.06
C ALA A 207 -4.15 -1.11 -15.37
N LEU A 208 -2.92 -0.60 -15.22
CA LEU A 208 -2.59 0.80 -15.51
C LEU A 208 -2.60 1.13 -17.00
N SER A 209 -2.36 0.16 -17.89
CA SER A 209 -2.27 0.36 -19.34
C SER A 209 -3.61 0.25 -20.09
N LYS A 210 -4.74 0.31 -19.39
CA LYS A 210 -6.07 0.22 -20.03
C LYS A 210 -6.48 1.46 -20.83
N ASN A 211 -5.93 2.63 -20.52
CA ASN A 211 -6.13 3.84 -21.31
C ASN A 211 -4.90 4.12 -22.21
N ALA A 212 -5.11 4.81 -23.35
CA ALA A 212 -4.09 4.94 -24.39
C ALA A 212 -2.85 5.74 -23.96
N ASP A 213 -3.01 6.75 -23.09
CA ASP A 213 -1.90 7.56 -22.62
C ASP A 213 -1.07 6.79 -21.58
N CYS A 214 -1.71 6.12 -20.63
CA CYS A 214 -1.03 5.27 -19.66
C CYS A 214 -0.41 4.03 -20.31
N ALA A 215 -1.02 3.46 -21.34
CA ALA A 215 -0.40 2.39 -22.13
C ALA A 215 0.90 2.84 -22.79
N ARG A 216 0.92 4.06 -23.35
CA ARG A 216 2.13 4.66 -23.91
C ARG A 216 3.20 4.87 -22.84
N GLU A 217 2.83 5.38 -21.68
CA GLU A 217 3.76 5.56 -20.56
C GLU A 217 4.29 4.22 -20.04
N VAL A 218 3.43 3.25 -19.73
CA VAL A 218 3.86 1.89 -19.31
C VAL A 218 4.78 1.26 -20.36
N PHE A 219 4.47 1.39 -21.65
CA PHE A 219 5.34 0.89 -22.71
C PHE A 219 6.69 1.61 -22.75
N ARG A 220 6.71 2.94 -22.55
CA ARG A 220 7.93 3.73 -22.43
C ARG A 220 8.77 3.26 -21.24
N MET A 221 8.15 3.05 -20.09
CA MET A 221 8.79 2.53 -18.88
C MET A 221 9.47 1.18 -19.10
N LEU A 222 8.80 0.25 -19.77
CA LEU A 222 9.34 -1.08 -20.06
C LEU A 222 10.49 -1.06 -21.10
N LYS A 223 10.58 -0.01 -21.92
CA LYS A 223 11.58 0.14 -22.98
C LYS A 223 12.82 0.91 -22.53
N GLU A 224 12.71 1.77 -21.53
CA GLU A 224 13.85 2.49 -20.97
C GLU A 224 14.84 1.49 -20.33
N PRO A 225 16.13 1.50 -20.72
CA PRO A 225 17.11 0.65 -20.06
C PRO A 225 17.21 1.07 -18.60
N LEU A 226 17.07 0.09 -17.69
CA LEU A 226 17.35 0.26 -16.27
C LEU A 226 18.85 0.57 -16.13
N ASN A 227 19.19 1.86 -16.09
CA ASN A 227 20.55 2.35 -15.88
C ASN A 227 21.02 2.12 -14.44
#